data_AF-A0A8T7E8Y0-F1
#
_entry.id   AF-A0A8T7E8Y0-F1
#
_cell.length_a   1.000
_cell.length_b   1.000
_cell.length_c   1.000
_cell.angle_alpha   90.00
_cell.angle_beta   90.00
_cell.angle_gamma   90.00
#
_symmetry.space_group_name_H-M   'P 1'
#
loop_
_entity.id
_entity.type
_entity.pdbx_description
1 polymer ?
#
loop_
_entity_poly.entity_id
_entity_poly.type
_entity_poly.pdbx_seq_one_letter_code
_entity_poly.pdbx_strand_id
1 'polypeptide(L)' 'MLEKVLSGSKNIRFTEFVTLVEAFGFELSRIRGSHHIFEHPGVPEILNLQNHKGQVKPYQIRQFLQLVEQYSLELEE' A
#
# COMPACT_ATOMS: atom_id res chain seq x y z
N MET A 1 -4.44 5.96 -11.16
CA MET A 1 -4.14 4.71 -10.40
C MET A 1 -4.95 4.67 -9.11
N LEU A 2 -4.86 5.72 -8.29
CA LEU A 2 -5.72 5.96 -7.12
C LEU A 2 -7.22 5.76 -7.43
N GLU A 3 -7.71 6.27 -8.57
CA GLU A 3 -9.10 6.06 -9.02
C GLU A 3 -9.51 4.57 -9.12
N LYS A 4 -8.60 3.67 -9.53
CA LYS A 4 -8.89 2.23 -9.63
C LYS A 4 -8.98 1.57 -8.25
N VAL A 5 -8.19 2.06 -7.30
CA VAL A 5 -8.23 1.62 -5.90
C VAL A 5 -9.54 2.07 -5.28
N LEU A 6 -9.91 3.34 -5.45
CA LEU A 6 -11.15 3.92 -4.94
C LEU A 6 -12.40 3.32 -5.59
N SER A 7 -12.32 2.92 -6.87
CA SER A 7 -13.43 2.23 -7.55
C SER A 7 -13.60 0.76 -7.12
N GLY A 8 -12.80 0.27 -6.17
CA GLY A 8 -12.87 -1.10 -5.65
C GLY A 8 -12.35 -2.17 -6.61
N SER A 9 -11.44 -1.82 -7.53
CA SER A 9 -10.82 -2.81 -8.43
C SER A 9 -10.13 -3.90 -7.62
N LYS A 10 -10.44 -5.16 -7.96
CA LYS A 10 -9.77 -6.33 -7.37
C LYS A 10 -8.48 -6.72 -8.10
N ASN A 11 -8.24 -6.10 -9.27
CA ASN A 11 -7.12 -6.40 -10.15
C ASN A 11 -6.15 -5.21 -10.14
N ILE A 12 -5.29 -5.15 -9.13
CA ILE A 12 -4.26 -4.12 -9.01
C ILE A 12 -2.90 -4.82 -9.05
N ARG A 13 -2.03 -4.37 -9.96
CA ARG A 13 -0.68 -4.91 -10.05
C ARG A 13 0.08 -4.54 -8.78
N PHE A 14 0.86 -5.49 -8.27
CA PHE A 14 1.62 -5.29 -7.05
C PHE A 14 2.57 -4.09 -7.16
N THR A 15 3.26 -3.97 -8.29
CA THR A 15 4.21 -2.86 -8.53
C THR A 15 3.52 -1.50 -8.60
N GLU A 16 2.33 -1.41 -9.21
CA GLU A 16 1.53 -0.19 -9.16
C GLU A 16 1.22 0.13 -7.69
N PHE A 17 0.69 -0.84 -6.94
CA PHE A 17 0.29 -0.63 -5.55
C PHE A 17 1.44 -0.16 -4.65
N VAL A 18 2.64 -0.69 -4.86
CA VAL A 18 3.86 -0.20 -4.17
C VAL A 18 4.10 1.28 -4.47
N THR A 19 4.09 1.69 -5.73
CA THR A 19 4.26 3.11 -6.11
C THR A 19 3.23 4.03 -5.46
N LEU A 20 1.98 3.57 -5.32
CA LEU A 20 0.96 4.35 -4.61
C LEU A 20 1.26 4.46 -3.12
N VAL A 21 1.63 3.36 -2.48
CA VAL A 21 1.96 3.34 -1.05
C VAL A 21 3.15 4.28 -0.78
N GLU A 22 4.18 4.23 -1.61
CA GLU A 22 5.33 5.15 -1.56
C GLU A 22 4.92 6.62 -1.76
N ALA A 23 3.98 6.90 -2.67
CA ALA A 23 3.45 8.25 -2.88
C ALA A 23 2.63 8.79 -1.70
N PHE A 24 2.27 7.96 -0.72
CA PHE A 24 1.66 8.39 0.54
C PHE A 24 2.70 8.41 1.69
N GLY A 25 3.98 8.51 1.37
CA GLY A 25 5.07 8.66 2.33
C GLY A 25 5.49 7.37 3.04
N PHE A 26 5.00 6.21 2.62
CA PHE A 26 5.45 4.93 3.17
C PHE A 26 6.78 4.51 2.55
N GLU A 27 7.76 4.19 3.37
CA GLU A 27 9.08 3.77 2.96
C GLU A 27 9.25 2.25 3.08
N LEU A 28 9.91 1.65 2.09
CA LEU A 28 10.24 0.23 2.11
C LEU A 28 11.34 -0.05 3.15
N SER A 29 10.96 -0.67 4.26
CA SER A 29 11.87 -1.04 5.37
C SER A 29 12.55 -2.40 5.14
N ARG A 30 11.80 -3.40 4.64
CA ARG A 30 12.35 -4.77 4.46
C ARG A 30 11.64 -5.59 3.40
N ILE A 31 12.40 -6.42 2.68
CA ILE A 31 11.87 -7.47 1.80
C ILE A 31 12.24 -8.86 2.33
N ARG A 32 11.27 -9.79 2.33
CA ARG A 32 11.51 -11.22 2.57
C ARG A 32 10.66 -12.07 1.63
N GLY A 33 11.29 -12.66 0.61
CA GLY A 33 10.57 -13.39 -0.43
C GLY A 33 9.57 -12.49 -1.14
N SER A 34 8.30 -12.87 -1.19
CA SER A 34 7.25 -12.05 -1.80
C SER A 34 6.63 -11.00 -0.87
N HIS A 35 7.07 -10.92 0.39
CA HIS A 35 6.58 -9.95 1.36
C HIS A 35 7.45 -8.70 1.37
N HIS A 36 6.81 -7.53 1.37
CA HIS A 36 7.43 -6.21 1.41
C HIS A 36 6.83 -5.46 2.60
N ILE A 37 7.68 -5.02 3.50
CA ILE A 37 7.32 -4.32 4.74
C ILE A 37 7.58 -2.84 4.51
N PHE A 38 6.54 -2.04 4.72
CA PHE A 38 6.54 -0.60 4.62
C PHE A 38 6.26 0.04 5.98
N GLU A 39 6.93 1.15 6.25
CA GLU A 39 6.82 1.96 7.46
C GLU A 39 6.54 3.42 7.04
N HIS A 40 5.86 4.20 7.88
CA HIS A 40 5.62 5.62 7.62
C HIS A 40 5.91 6.40 8.91
N PRO A 41 6.65 7.53 8.88
CA PRO A 41 7.09 8.25 10.09
C PRO A 41 5.95 8.69 11.02
N GLY A 42 4.79 8.99 10.45
CA GLY A 42 3.56 9.38 11.16
C GLY A 42 2.57 8.24 11.48
N VAL A 43 2.89 6.98 11.13
CA VAL A 43 1.97 5.83 11.32
C VAL A 43 2.69 4.75 12.14
N PRO A 44 2.21 4.42 13.35
CA PRO A 44 2.84 3.38 14.18
C PRO A 44 2.64 1.96 13.64
N GLU A 45 1.62 1.72 12.82
CA GLU A 45 1.34 0.43 12.20
C GLU A 45 2.25 0.13 11.00
N ILE A 46 2.70 -1.11 10.93
CA ILE A 46 3.50 -1.62 9.80
C ILE A 46 2.56 -2.10 8.69
N LEU A 47 2.80 -1.63 7.47
CA LEU A 47 2.10 -2.11 6.28
C LEU A 47 2.89 -3.26 5.62
N ASN A 48 2.37 -4.48 5.75
CA ASN A 48 2.98 -5.67 5.13
C ASN A 48 2.23 -6.08 3.85
N LEU A 49 2.85 -5.84 2.70
CA LEU A 49 2.34 -6.17 1.38
C LEU A 49 2.89 -7.50 0.89
N GLN A 50 2.07 -8.26 0.17
CA GLN A 50 2.48 -9.55 -0.39
C GLN A 50 2.21 -9.57 -1.89
N ASN A 51 3.26 -9.80 -2.67
CA ASN A 51 3.11 -10.07 -4.09
C ASN A 51 2.54 -11.49 -4.28
N HIS A 52 1.33 -11.57 -4.80
CA HIS A 52 0.69 -12.83 -5.18
C HIS A 52 0.43 -12.85 -6.68
N LYS A 53 1.27 -13.59 -7.42
CA LYS A 53 1.18 -13.73 -8.89
C LYS A 53 1.14 -12.36 -9.62
N GLY A 54 1.94 -11.40 -9.16
CA GLY A 54 2.02 -10.06 -9.74
C GLY A 54 0.94 -9.08 -9.26
N GLN A 55 0.09 -9.48 -8.31
CA GLN A 55 -0.99 -8.67 -7.77
C GLN A 55 -0.87 -8.47 -6.27
N VAL A 56 -1.41 -7.35 -5.78
CA VAL A 56 -1.63 -7.14 -4.35
C VAL A 56 -2.90 -7.87 -3.91
N LYS A 57 -2.94 -8.36 -2.68
CA LYS A 57 -4.15 -8.99 -2.17
C LYS A 57 -5.23 -7.93 -1.85
N PRO A 58 -6.51 -8.14 -2.21
CA PRO A 58 -7.57 -7.15 -1.99
C PRO A 58 -7.73 -6.66 -0.55
N TYR A 59 -7.40 -7.46 0.46
CA TYR A 59 -7.46 -7.01 1.85
C TYR A 59 -6.34 -6.03 2.21
N GLN A 60 -5.17 -6.15 1.56
CA GLN A 60 -4.04 -5.24 1.81
C GLN A 60 -4.33 -3.85 1.26
N ILE A 61 -5.07 -3.77 0.15
CA ILE A 61 -5.62 -2.52 -0.36
C ILE A 61 -6.55 -1.88 0.68
N ARG A 62 -7.47 -2.66 1.27
CA ARG A 62 -8.36 -2.14 2.33
C ARG A 62 -7.60 -1.69 3.57
N GLN A 63 -6.59 -2.45 4.01
CA GLN A 63 -5.75 -2.08 5.14
C GLN A 63 -5.02 -0.76 4.90
N PHE A 64 -4.41 -0.60 3.72
CA PHE A 64 -3.78 0.66 3.35
C PHE A 64 -4.77 1.84 3.35
N LEU A 65 -5.95 1.68 2.73
CA LEU A 65 -6.97 2.73 2.72
C LEU A 65 -7.45 3.10 4.12
N GLN A 66 -7.55 2.13 5.03
CA GLN A 66 -7.88 2.39 6.44
C GLN A 66 -6.78 3.21 7.13
N LEU A 67 -5.50 2.94 6.86
CA LEU A 67 -4.40 3.75 7.40
C LEU A 67 -4.44 5.18 6.84
N VAL A 68 -4.66 5.33 5.54
CA VAL A 68 -4.80 6.65 4.89
C VAL A 68 -5.94 7.46 5.53
N GLU A 69 -7.11 6.84 5.75
CA GLU A 69 -8.25 7.49 6.39
C GLU A 69 -7.99 7.80 7.87
N GLN A 70 -7.50 6.82 8.64
CA GLN A 70 -7.25 6.94 10.08
C GLN A 70 -6.22 8.01 10.41
N TYR A 71 -5.17 8.14 9.59
CA TYR A 71 -4.07 9.08 9.81
C TYR A 71 -4.15 10.33 8.94
N SER A 72 -5.23 10.49 8.15
CA SER A 72 -5.41 11.61 7.21
C SER A 72 -4.18 11.83 6.33
N LEU A 73 -3.63 10.72 5.79
CA LEU A 73 -2.44 10.78 4.97
C LEU A 73 -2.76 11.40 3.62
N GLU A 74 -1.87 12.27 3.16
CA GLU A 74 -1.98 12.94 1.87
C GLU A 74 -0.96 12.39 0.90
N LEU A 75 -1.22 12.59 -0.40
CA LEU A 75 -0.29 12.20 -1.45
C LEU A 75 0.86 13.22 -1.47
N GLU A 76 2.09 12.75 -1.35
CA GLU A 76 3.30 13.59 -1.45
C GLU A 76 3.45 14.11 -2.89
N GLU A 77 3.84 15.39 -3.04
CA GLU A 77 4.04 16.04 -4.35
C GLU A 77 5.28 15.51 -5.12
#